data_AF-A0A3B0MVP9-F1
#
_entry.id   AF-A0A3B0MVP9-F1
#
_cell.length_a   1.000
_cell.length_b   1.000
_cell.length_c   1.000
_cell.angle_alpha   90.00
_cell.angle_beta   90.00
_cell.angle_gamma   90.00
#
_symmetry.space_group_name_H-M   'P 1'
#
loop_
_entity.id
_entity.type
_entity.pdbx_description
1 polymer ?
#
loop_
_entity_poly.entity_id
_entity_poly.type
_entity_poly.pdbx_seq_one_letter_code
_entity_poly.pdbx_strand_id
1 'polypeptide(L)'
;MQSSVKYIYPKIWRIPKDYISKCNLKTELYENKNCKDHILNVICGSHLLHFSPYDSALILDLLTDKLDNNTKVSSLKSSGSIKCKSHSLYKPAIKRIVDSVVNYRTELFPYFYRRFSELHEKTALTSLVSTILDTNSLKSYNLNVLIDLSYLTSYHIPANCFNNSELENTNEEYKLYSRFYSELLENLTNLLSKNRNSLNKVLVYKLFNCYLVTELLKNDSWESQYLIRIYSSLFKLELLDSEKKNLIYRCIELIIYQLSTKDLKLILSISSKLNDKYILQII
;
A
#
# COMPACT_ATOMS: atom_id res chain seq x y z
N MET A 1 -7.81 16.26 34.54
CA MET A 1 -6.45 15.90 34.05
C MET A 1 -6.60 15.06 32.79
N GLN A 2 -6.56 15.70 31.61
CA GLN A 2 -6.65 15.00 30.33
C GLN A 2 -5.29 14.37 30.02
N SER A 3 -5.25 13.04 29.91
CA SER A 3 -4.10 12.29 29.47
C SER A 3 -3.74 12.69 28.04
N SER A 4 -2.74 13.55 27.91
CA SER A 4 -2.11 13.88 26.64
C SER A 4 -1.43 12.62 26.08
N VAL A 5 -2.14 11.86 25.26
CA VAL A 5 -1.53 10.84 24.40
C VAL A 5 -0.62 11.61 23.45
N LYS A 6 0.66 11.70 23.79
CA LYS A 6 1.72 12.15 22.88
C LYS A 6 1.74 11.16 21.72
N TYR A 7 1.05 11.52 20.65
CA TYR A 7 1.12 10.82 19.38
C TYR A 7 2.59 10.64 19.01
N ILE A 8 3.04 9.38 18.94
CA ILE A 8 4.37 8.94 18.49
C ILE A 8 4.43 9.11 16.95
N TYR A 9 4.13 10.29 16.46
CA TYR A 9 4.26 10.65 15.06
C TYR A 9 5.21 11.85 15.00
N PRO A 10 6.54 11.63 14.84
CA PRO A 10 7.37 12.72 14.39
C PRO A 10 6.78 13.22 13.07
N LYS A 11 6.73 14.55 12.92
CA LYS A 11 6.10 15.30 11.83
C LYS A 11 6.52 14.75 10.45
N ILE A 12 5.81 13.73 9.95
CA ILE A 12 5.83 13.42 8.52
C ILE A 12 5.15 14.61 7.86
N TRP A 13 5.84 15.29 6.95
CA TRP A 13 5.21 16.27 6.08
C TRP A 13 4.11 15.56 5.29
N ARG A 14 2.86 15.78 5.73
CA ARG A 14 1.68 15.27 5.05
C ARG A 14 1.23 16.33 4.07
N ILE A 15 0.74 15.91 2.91
CA ILE A 15 -0.16 16.75 2.12
C ILE A 15 -1.30 17.18 3.07
N PRO A 16 -1.41 18.47 3.40
CA PRO A 16 -2.34 18.94 4.44
C PRO A 16 -3.78 18.82 3.92
N LYS A 17 -4.79 18.72 4.78
CA LYS A 17 -6.18 18.48 4.33
C LYS A 17 -6.74 19.61 3.45
N ASP A 18 -6.24 20.82 3.62
CA ASP A 18 -6.60 22.03 2.89
C ASP A 18 -5.70 22.29 1.67
N TYR A 19 -4.90 21.30 1.23
CA TYR A 19 -3.91 21.46 0.17
C TYR A 19 -4.48 21.96 -1.16
N ILE A 20 -5.76 21.73 -1.43
CA ILE A 20 -6.46 22.20 -2.63
C ILE A 20 -6.36 23.72 -2.76
N SER A 21 -6.37 24.45 -1.65
CA SER A 21 -6.20 25.92 -1.64
C SER A 21 -4.80 26.37 -2.11
N LYS A 22 -3.82 25.45 -2.15
CA LYS A 22 -2.43 25.68 -2.53
C LYS A 22 -2.09 25.12 -3.91
N CYS A 23 -3.08 24.58 -4.63
CA CYS A 23 -2.91 24.07 -5.99
C CYS A 23 -2.95 25.23 -6.98
N ASN A 24 -1.97 25.29 -7.86
CA ASN A 24 -1.93 26.25 -8.96
C ASN A 24 -2.96 25.91 -10.03
N LEU A 25 -3.16 24.61 -10.30
CA LEU A 25 -4.08 24.13 -11.34
C LEU A 25 -5.52 23.92 -10.82
N LYS A 26 -5.85 24.46 -9.65
CA LYS A 26 -7.15 24.20 -9.01
C LYS A 26 -8.30 24.59 -9.92
N THR A 27 -8.24 25.79 -10.51
CA THR A 27 -9.36 26.33 -11.29
C THR A 27 -9.60 25.48 -12.52
N GLU A 28 -8.56 25.21 -13.30
CA GLU A 28 -8.61 24.43 -14.54
C GLU A 28 -9.05 22.99 -14.28
N LEU A 29 -8.53 22.35 -13.21
CA LEU A 29 -8.93 20.99 -12.86
C LEU A 29 -10.39 20.91 -12.37
N TYR A 30 -10.91 21.97 -11.76
CA TYR A 30 -12.29 21.98 -11.23
C TYR A 30 -13.36 22.39 -12.23
N GLU A 31 -13.00 23.08 -13.33
CA GLU A 31 -13.95 23.44 -14.40
C GLU A 31 -14.76 22.23 -14.89
N ASN A 32 -14.13 21.06 -14.99
CA ASN A 32 -14.83 19.81 -15.31
C ASN A 32 -14.22 18.63 -14.55
N LYS A 33 -14.20 18.72 -13.21
CA LYS A 33 -13.57 17.72 -12.32
C LYS A 33 -14.07 16.27 -12.47
N ASN A 34 -15.27 16.09 -13.02
CA ASN A 34 -15.87 14.76 -13.23
C ASN A 34 -15.48 14.14 -14.57
N CYS A 35 -14.84 14.91 -15.46
CA CYS A 35 -14.40 14.47 -16.77
C CYS A 35 -12.91 14.10 -16.73
N LYS A 36 -12.60 12.81 -16.81
CA LYS A 36 -11.21 12.33 -16.79
C LYS A 36 -10.42 12.80 -18.02
N ASP A 37 -11.06 12.87 -19.18
CA ASP A 37 -10.43 13.38 -20.40
C ASP A 37 -10.04 14.85 -20.27
N HIS A 38 -10.89 15.66 -19.61
CA HIS A 38 -10.56 17.05 -19.25
C HIS A 38 -9.34 17.12 -18.35
N ILE A 39 -9.30 16.31 -17.29
CA ILE A 39 -8.15 16.25 -16.37
C ILE A 39 -6.87 15.90 -17.14
N LEU A 40 -6.92 14.90 -18.03
CA LEU A 40 -5.77 14.53 -18.86
C LEU A 40 -5.35 15.66 -19.80
N ASN A 41 -6.30 16.37 -20.41
CA ASN A 41 -6.03 17.54 -21.24
C ASN A 41 -5.35 18.67 -20.45
N VAL A 42 -5.82 18.96 -19.23
CA VAL A 42 -5.21 19.98 -18.35
C VAL A 42 -3.77 19.59 -18.00
N ILE A 43 -3.53 18.33 -17.64
CA ILE A 43 -2.17 17.84 -17.32
C ILE A 43 -1.25 17.96 -18.54
N CYS A 44 -1.68 17.47 -19.70
CA CYS A 44 -0.87 17.47 -20.90
C CYS A 44 -0.69 18.86 -21.52
N GLY A 45 -1.70 19.73 -21.42
CA GLY A 45 -1.69 21.09 -21.93
C GLY A 45 -1.06 22.12 -20.99
N SER A 46 -0.80 21.77 -19.73
CA SER A 46 -0.19 22.70 -18.78
C SER A 46 1.21 23.13 -19.21
N HIS A 47 1.48 24.43 -19.09
CA HIS A 47 2.80 25.03 -19.31
C HIS A 47 3.79 24.77 -18.16
N LEU A 48 3.33 24.18 -17.04
CA LEU A 48 4.20 23.89 -15.89
C LEU A 48 5.20 22.78 -16.23
N LEU A 49 6.50 23.07 -16.10
CA LEU A 49 7.55 22.08 -16.29
C LEU A 49 7.44 20.93 -15.27
N HIS A 50 7.22 21.29 -14.00
CA HIS A 50 6.96 20.35 -12.91
C HIS A 50 5.74 20.80 -12.13
N PHE A 51 4.89 19.85 -11.75
CA PHE A 51 3.77 20.09 -10.86
C PHE A 51 4.25 20.23 -9.41
N SER A 52 3.59 21.08 -8.62
CA SER A 52 3.83 21.11 -7.18
C SER A 52 3.32 19.83 -6.51
N PRO A 53 3.78 19.48 -5.30
CA PRO A 53 3.22 18.35 -4.55
C PRO A 53 1.71 18.44 -4.35
N TYR A 54 1.16 19.65 -4.27
CA TYR A 54 -0.28 19.86 -4.10
C TYR A 54 -1.04 19.62 -5.40
N ASP A 55 -0.52 20.10 -6.53
CA ASP A 55 -1.10 19.83 -7.86
C ASP A 55 -1.10 18.33 -8.16
N SER A 56 0.04 17.66 -7.97
CA SER A 56 0.15 16.21 -8.17
C SER A 56 -0.79 15.43 -7.25
N ALA A 57 -0.95 15.85 -5.99
CA ALA A 57 -1.90 15.22 -5.09
C ALA A 57 -3.35 15.39 -5.56
N LEU A 58 -3.72 16.58 -6.04
CA LEU A 58 -5.07 16.88 -6.53
C LEU A 58 -5.39 16.07 -7.77
N ILE A 59 -4.46 16.06 -8.73
CA ILE A 59 -4.59 15.30 -9.98
C ILE A 59 -4.82 13.81 -9.67
N LEU A 60 -4.01 13.22 -8.79
CA LEU A 60 -4.15 11.81 -8.44
C LEU A 60 -5.45 11.52 -7.66
N ASP A 61 -5.90 12.45 -6.81
CA ASP A 61 -7.19 12.33 -6.11
C ASP A 61 -8.38 12.37 -7.08
N LEU A 62 -8.32 13.20 -8.12
CA LEU A 62 -9.33 13.28 -9.17
C LEU A 62 -9.30 12.03 -10.06
N LEU A 63 -8.13 11.51 -10.42
CA LEU A 63 -8.03 10.27 -11.21
C LEU A 63 -8.53 9.03 -10.45
N THR A 64 -8.37 9.01 -9.11
CA THR A 64 -8.82 7.94 -8.21
C THR A 64 -10.28 8.09 -7.74
N ASP A 65 -11.02 9.10 -8.20
CA ASP A 65 -12.40 9.42 -7.80
C ASP A 65 -12.60 9.59 -6.28
N LYS A 66 -11.54 9.95 -5.53
CA LYS A 66 -11.58 9.96 -4.05
C LYS A 66 -12.14 11.24 -3.43
N LEU A 67 -12.27 12.31 -4.20
CA LEU A 67 -12.80 13.59 -3.72
C LEU A 67 -14.28 13.52 -3.32
N ASP A 68 -15.07 12.67 -3.98
CA ASP A 68 -16.51 12.59 -3.73
C ASP A 68 -16.88 11.81 -2.46
N ASN A 69 -15.97 11.00 -1.89
CA ASN A 69 -16.26 10.24 -0.66
C ASN A 69 -16.32 11.09 0.62
N ASN A 70 -15.83 12.34 0.60
CA ASN A 70 -15.92 13.26 1.73
C ASN A 70 -17.17 14.15 1.71
N THR A 71 -17.91 14.19 0.61
CA THR A 71 -19.19 14.86 0.46
C THR A 71 -20.27 13.79 0.33
N LYS A 72 -21.17 13.68 1.30
CA LYS A 72 -22.30 12.73 1.28
C LYS A 72 -23.19 12.93 0.04
N VAL A 73 -22.82 12.37 -1.11
CA VAL A 73 -23.71 12.10 -2.24
C VAL A 73 -23.31 10.76 -2.84
N SER A 74 -23.80 9.70 -2.20
CA SER A 74 -23.76 8.34 -2.72
C SER A 74 -24.76 8.18 -3.86
N SER A 75 -24.37 8.45 -5.11
CA SER A 75 -25.08 7.90 -6.28
C SER A 75 -24.38 8.26 -7.59
N LEU A 76 -23.28 7.58 -7.90
CA LEU A 76 -22.92 7.19 -9.27
C LEU A 76 -21.78 6.18 -9.17
N LYS A 77 -22.09 4.90 -9.42
CA LYS A 77 -21.08 3.86 -9.58
C LYS A 77 -20.16 4.31 -10.72
N SER A 78 -18.92 4.70 -10.42
CA SER A 78 -17.95 5.15 -11.43
C SER A 78 -17.48 3.96 -12.26
N SER A 79 -18.19 3.67 -13.35
CA SER A 79 -17.78 2.79 -14.43
C SER A 79 -16.62 3.36 -15.27
N GLY A 80 -15.84 4.32 -14.73
CA GLY A 80 -14.97 5.22 -15.48
C GLY A 80 -13.46 4.97 -15.32
N SER A 81 -13.00 4.14 -14.38
CA SER A 81 -11.56 3.91 -14.16
C SER A 81 -10.90 3.17 -15.34
N ILE A 82 -11.59 2.21 -15.95
CA ILE A 82 -11.06 1.39 -17.05
C ILE A 82 -10.95 2.20 -18.36
N LYS A 83 -11.88 3.14 -18.62
CA LYS A 83 -11.86 3.97 -19.84
C LYS A 83 -10.76 5.04 -19.82
N CYS A 84 -10.40 5.56 -18.63
CA CYS A 84 -9.37 6.59 -18.52
C CYS A 84 -7.98 6.08 -18.93
N LYS A 85 -7.63 4.83 -18.58
CA LYS A 85 -6.31 4.26 -18.89
C LYS A 85 -6.11 3.98 -20.38
N SER A 86 -7.19 3.72 -21.12
CA SER A 86 -7.16 3.55 -22.58
C SER A 86 -7.01 4.87 -23.33
N HIS A 87 -7.16 6.02 -22.66
CA HIS A 87 -7.04 7.33 -23.31
C HIS A 87 -5.58 7.57 -23.75
N SER A 88 -5.38 8.12 -24.95
CA SER A 88 -4.06 8.35 -25.54
C SER A 88 -3.16 9.25 -24.68
N LEU A 89 -3.76 10.25 -24.02
CA LEU A 89 -3.08 11.18 -23.12
C LEU A 89 -2.76 10.62 -21.73
N TYR A 90 -3.27 9.44 -21.36
CA TYR A 90 -3.08 8.90 -20.03
C TYR A 90 -1.60 8.64 -19.70
N LYS A 91 -0.89 7.90 -20.56
CA LYS A 91 0.53 7.58 -20.34
C LYS A 91 1.41 8.85 -20.28
N PRO A 92 1.28 9.82 -21.21
CA PRO A 92 1.97 11.11 -21.11
C PRO A 92 1.66 11.87 -19.81
N ALA A 93 0.38 11.91 -19.40
CA ALA A 93 -0.04 12.60 -18.18
C ALA A 93 0.59 11.95 -16.94
N ILE A 94 0.50 10.62 -16.79
CA ILE A 94 1.13 9.89 -15.69
C ILE A 94 2.64 10.14 -15.66
N LYS A 95 3.31 10.09 -16.83
CA LYS A 95 4.74 10.36 -16.92
C LYS A 95 5.10 11.76 -16.39
N ARG A 96 4.37 12.81 -16.79
CA ARG A 96 4.59 14.18 -16.26
C ARG A 96 4.44 14.28 -14.75
N ILE A 97 3.46 13.56 -14.18
CA ILE A 97 3.27 13.51 -12.73
C ILE A 97 4.47 12.80 -12.07
N VAL A 98 4.90 11.65 -12.59
CA VAL A 98 6.06 10.91 -12.08
C VAL A 98 7.32 11.75 -12.15
N ASP A 99 7.60 12.40 -13.29
CA ASP A 99 8.76 13.28 -13.50
C ASP A 99 8.75 14.46 -12.50
N SER A 100 7.59 14.90 -12.04
CA SER A 100 7.48 15.89 -10.96
C SER A 100 7.74 15.27 -9.60
N VAL A 101 7.12 14.12 -9.31
CA VAL A 101 7.15 13.45 -8.00
C VAL A 101 8.55 12.99 -7.61
N VAL A 102 9.36 12.47 -8.54
CA VAL A 102 10.73 11.99 -8.25
C VAL A 102 11.67 13.11 -7.76
N ASN A 103 11.31 14.37 -8.01
CA ASN A 103 12.07 15.54 -7.58
C ASN A 103 11.60 16.12 -6.23
N TYR A 104 10.59 15.53 -5.61
CA TYR A 104 10.08 16.00 -4.32
C TYR A 104 10.99 15.60 -3.15
N ARG A 105 10.73 16.22 -2.00
CA ARG A 105 11.35 15.78 -0.76
C ARG A 105 10.92 14.36 -0.44
N THR A 106 11.86 13.58 0.09
CA THR A 106 11.73 12.13 0.26
C THR A 106 10.60 11.76 1.22
N GLU A 107 10.26 12.62 2.19
CA GLU A 107 9.16 12.39 3.13
C GLU A 107 7.79 12.32 2.45
N LEU A 108 7.67 12.83 1.21
CA LEU A 108 6.44 12.79 0.43
C LEU A 108 6.30 11.51 -0.41
N PHE A 109 7.38 10.78 -0.66
CA PHE A 109 7.35 9.59 -1.51
C PHE A 109 6.36 8.53 -1.03
N PRO A 110 6.22 8.23 0.29
CA PRO A 110 5.22 7.26 0.75
C PRO A 110 3.78 7.63 0.40
N TYR A 111 3.45 8.93 0.41
CA TYR A 111 2.13 9.41 0.02
C TYR A 111 1.86 9.10 -1.46
N PHE A 112 2.78 9.49 -2.34
CA PHE A 112 2.64 9.29 -3.78
C PHE A 112 2.72 7.82 -4.18
N TYR A 113 3.55 7.02 -3.50
CA TYR A 113 3.63 5.58 -3.69
C TYR A 113 2.25 4.92 -3.50
N ARG A 114 1.56 5.26 -2.40
CA ARG A 114 0.19 4.80 -2.16
C ARG A 114 -0.77 5.23 -3.27
N ARG A 115 -0.70 6.48 -3.74
CA ARG A 115 -1.59 6.96 -4.80
C ARG A 115 -1.38 6.24 -6.13
N PHE A 116 -0.14 5.99 -6.53
CA PHE A 116 0.15 5.22 -7.74
C PHE A 116 -0.21 3.75 -7.58
N SER A 117 -0.09 3.19 -6.38
CA SER A 117 -0.53 1.83 -6.06
C SER A 117 -2.04 1.69 -6.21
N GLU A 118 -2.82 2.64 -5.70
CA GLU A 118 -4.28 2.68 -5.88
C GLU A 118 -4.70 2.81 -7.35
N LEU A 119 -3.91 3.51 -8.15
CA LEU A 119 -4.10 3.57 -9.60
C LEU A 119 -3.57 2.33 -10.33
N HIS A 120 -2.86 1.40 -9.68
CA HIS A 120 -2.16 0.28 -10.32
C HIS A 120 -1.15 0.71 -11.41
N GLU A 121 -0.44 1.82 -11.20
CA GLU A 121 0.57 2.34 -12.14
C GLU A 121 1.96 1.75 -11.90
N LYS A 122 2.22 0.57 -12.47
CA LYS A 122 3.49 -0.16 -12.27
C LYS A 122 4.73 0.68 -12.58
N THR A 123 4.75 1.38 -13.72
CA THR A 123 5.90 2.19 -14.12
C THR A 123 6.20 3.32 -13.13
N ALA A 124 5.17 3.96 -12.58
CA ALA A 124 5.32 5.00 -11.57
C ALA A 124 5.87 4.43 -10.25
N LEU A 125 5.40 3.24 -9.86
CA LEU A 125 5.92 2.54 -8.68
C LEU A 125 7.39 2.15 -8.86
N THR A 126 7.78 1.65 -10.04
CA THR A 126 9.18 1.31 -10.35
C THR A 126 10.07 2.55 -10.25
N SER A 127 9.66 3.68 -10.84
CA SER A 127 10.40 4.94 -10.75
C SER A 127 10.58 5.41 -9.32
N LEU A 128 9.50 5.39 -8.52
CA LEU A 128 9.58 5.77 -7.10
C LEU A 128 10.47 4.84 -6.28
N VAL A 129 10.43 3.52 -6.53
CA VAL A 129 11.33 2.57 -5.84
C VAL A 129 12.79 2.88 -6.16
N SER A 130 13.12 3.13 -7.43
CA SER A 130 14.47 3.56 -7.81
C SER A 130 14.89 4.80 -7.05
N THR A 131 14.07 5.86 -7.08
CA THR A 131 14.40 7.11 -6.39
C THR A 131 14.54 6.92 -4.88
N ILE A 132 13.72 6.09 -4.24
CA ILE A 132 13.82 5.80 -2.80
C ILE A 132 15.16 5.12 -2.47
N LEU A 133 15.60 4.16 -3.30
CA LEU A 133 16.88 3.47 -3.15
C LEU A 133 18.06 4.42 -3.39
N ASP A 134 18.02 5.18 -4.48
CA ASP A 134 19.09 6.11 -4.88
C ASP A 134 19.33 7.20 -3.83
N THR A 135 18.25 7.63 -3.17
CA THR A 135 18.29 8.63 -2.09
C THR A 135 18.51 8.03 -0.69
N ASN A 136 18.59 6.71 -0.56
CA ASN A 136 18.69 5.99 0.73
C ASN A 136 17.59 6.40 1.74
N SER A 137 16.39 6.69 1.25
CA SER A 137 15.33 7.33 2.03
C SER A 137 14.66 6.40 3.05
N LEU A 138 14.76 5.08 2.86
CA LEU A 138 14.13 4.07 3.73
C LEU A 138 14.51 4.24 5.20
N LYS A 139 15.76 4.62 5.48
CA LYS A 139 16.28 4.81 6.85
C LYS A 139 15.60 5.95 7.60
N SER A 140 15.04 6.92 6.88
CA SER A 140 14.34 8.08 7.45
C SER A 140 12.88 7.80 7.78
N TYR A 141 12.32 6.72 7.23
CA TYR A 141 10.91 6.39 7.39
C TYR A 141 10.65 5.67 8.71
N ASN A 142 9.48 5.95 9.29
CA ASN A 142 9.05 5.24 10.48
C ASN A 142 8.52 3.84 10.15
N LEU A 143 8.39 3.03 11.18
CA LEU A 143 7.94 1.64 11.08
C LEU A 143 6.62 1.48 10.30
N ASN A 144 5.63 2.34 10.55
CA ASN A 144 4.33 2.23 9.89
C ASN A 144 4.43 2.49 8.37
N VAL A 145 5.26 3.46 7.98
CA VAL A 145 5.51 3.77 6.56
C VAL A 145 6.21 2.60 5.88
N LEU A 146 7.23 2.02 6.51
CA LEU A 146 7.94 0.87 5.96
C LEU A 146 7.03 -0.34 5.80
N ILE A 147 6.16 -0.60 6.77
CA ILE A 147 5.15 -1.67 6.68
C ILE A 147 4.18 -1.40 5.53
N ASP A 148 3.65 -0.18 5.44
CA ASP A 148 2.73 0.19 4.37
C ASP A 148 3.39 0.08 2.98
N LEU A 149 4.64 0.52 2.83
CA LEU A 149 5.40 0.35 1.59
C LEU A 149 5.55 -1.12 1.24
N SER A 150 5.98 -1.97 2.18
CA SER A 150 6.17 -3.41 1.96
C SER A 150 4.90 -4.12 1.49
N TYR A 151 3.74 -3.70 2.02
CA TYR A 151 2.46 -4.24 1.62
C TYR A 151 2.09 -3.78 0.22
N LEU A 152 2.16 -2.48 -0.05
CA LEU A 152 1.75 -1.93 -1.35
C LEU A 152 2.63 -2.48 -2.47
N THR A 153 3.94 -2.57 -2.25
CA THR A 153 4.89 -3.13 -3.21
C THR A 153 4.52 -4.59 -3.54
N SER A 154 4.16 -5.41 -2.53
CA SER A 154 3.84 -6.83 -2.73
C SER A 154 2.59 -7.09 -3.59
N TYR A 155 1.66 -6.15 -3.67
CA TYR A 155 0.47 -6.28 -4.54
C TYR A 155 0.75 -6.00 -6.01
N HIS A 156 1.84 -5.28 -6.31
CA HIS A 156 2.12 -4.81 -7.67
C HIS A 156 3.32 -5.50 -8.31
N ILE A 157 4.16 -6.15 -7.50
CA ILE A 157 5.44 -6.75 -7.88
C ILE A 157 5.34 -8.27 -7.69
N PRO A 158 5.85 -9.10 -8.63
CA PRO A 158 5.69 -10.55 -8.59
C PRO A 158 6.25 -11.21 -7.31
N ALA A 159 5.56 -12.25 -6.83
CA ALA A 159 5.97 -13.06 -5.67
C ALA A 159 7.36 -13.71 -5.85
N ASN A 160 7.79 -13.90 -7.09
CA ASN A 160 9.08 -14.50 -7.38
C ASN A 160 10.24 -13.63 -6.90
N CYS A 161 10.05 -12.30 -6.78
CA CYS A 161 11.05 -11.34 -6.29
C CYS A 161 11.46 -11.53 -4.83
N PHE A 162 10.79 -12.42 -4.09
CA PHE A 162 11.02 -12.63 -2.67
C PHE A 162 11.91 -13.84 -2.37
N ASN A 163 11.96 -14.82 -3.27
CA ASN A 163 12.48 -16.16 -2.95
C ASN A 163 13.44 -16.76 -3.99
N ASN A 164 13.60 -16.16 -5.19
CA ASN A 164 14.43 -16.78 -6.24
C ASN A 164 15.74 -16.02 -6.48
N SER A 165 16.82 -16.42 -5.82
CA SER A 165 18.18 -15.92 -6.10
C SER A 165 18.63 -16.18 -7.56
N GLU A 166 18.04 -17.17 -8.24
CA GLU A 166 18.38 -17.54 -9.61
C GLU A 166 17.92 -16.51 -10.67
N LEU A 167 16.89 -15.70 -10.35
CA LEU A 167 16.34 -14.71 -11.29
C LEU A 167 17.01 -13.34 -11.19
N GLU A 168 17.84 -13.10 -10.17
CA GLU A 168 18.54 -11.82 -9.96
C GLU A 168 19.38 -11.40 -11.17
N ASN A 169 19.89 -12.34 -11.96
CA ASN A 169 20.75 -12.02 -13.10
C ASN A 169 20.01 -11.81 -14.42
N THR A 170 18.69 -11.95 -14.46
CA THR A 170 17.92 -12.01 -15.73
C THR A 170 17.05 -10.79 -16.03
N ASN A 171 16.64 -10.02 -15.01
CA ASN A 171 15.71 -8.91 -15.18
C ASN A 171 16.07 -7.71 -14.28
N GLU A 172 16.28 -6.53 -14.87
CA GLU A 172 16.61 -5.29 -14.14
C GLU A 172 15.50 -4.85 -13.16
N GLU A 173 14.23 -5.08 -13.52
CA GLU A 173 13.11 -4.79 -12.62
C GLU A 173 13.14 -5.71 -11.39
N TYR A 174 13.56 -6.96 -11.59
CA TYR A 174 13.72 -7.93 -10.50
C TYR A 174 14.86 -7.53 -9.55
N LYS A 175 16.03 -7.14 -10.10
CA LYS A 175 17.17 -6.64 -9.31
C LYS A 175 16.79 -5.45 -8.45
N LEU A 176 16.08 -4.49 -9.04
CA LEU A 176 15.64 -3.28 -8.35
C LEU A 176 14.76 -3.62 -7.15
N TYR A 177 13.75 -4.46 -7.36
CA TYR A 177 12.82 -4.82 -6.29
C TYR A 177 13.44 -5.75 -5.24
N SER A 178 14.30 -6.71 -5.61
CA SER A 178 15.05 -7.55 -4.66
C SER A 178 15.89 -6.67 -3.71
N ARG A 179 16.62 -5.70 -4.26
CA ARG A 179 17.38 -4.73 -3.47
C ARG A 179 16.48 -3.90 -2.56
N PHE A 180 15.38 -3.36 -3.09
CA PHE A 180 14.41 -2.60 -2.30
C PHE A 180 13.87 -3.39 -1.11
N TYR A 181 13.48 -4.64 -1.33
CA TYR A 181 12.96 -5.49 -0.26
C TYR A 181 14.02 -5.84 0.77
N SER A 182 15.26 -6.08 0.34
CA SER A 182 16.38 -6.36 1.24
C SER A 182 16.65 -5.18 2.18
N GLU A 183 16.76 -3.96 1.62
CA GLU A 183 16.96 -2.75 2.42
C GLU A 183 15.75 -2.43 3.31
N LEU A 184 14.53 -2.62 2.81
CA LEU A 184 13.30 -2.43 3.59
C LEU A 184 13.26 -3.40 4.77
N LEU A 185 13.61 -4.66 4.54
CA LEU A 185 13.60 -5.69 5.57
C LEU A 185 14.64 -5.42 6.66
N GLU A 186 15.85 -5.00 6.28
CA GLU A 186 16.89 -4.62 7.23
C GLU A 186 16.37 -3.49 8.15
N ASN A 187 15.78 -2.44 7.57
CA ASN A 187 15.22 -1.31 8.32
C ASN A 187 14.05 -1.73 9.23
N LEU A 188 13.14 -2.58 8.73
CA LEU A 188 12.05 -3.12 9.55
C LEU A 188 12.57 -3.92 10.74
N THR A 189 13.52 -4.82 10.50
CA THR A 189 14.09 -5.70 11.54
C THR A 189 14.82 -4.87 12.61
N ASN A 190 15.58 -3.86 12.19
CA ASN A 190 16.28 -2.93 13.08
C ASN A 190 15.33 -2.09 13.93
N LEU A 191 14.19 -1.65 13.37
CA LEU A 191 13.21 -0.88 14.13
C LEU A 191 12.39 -1.78 15.06
N LEU A 192 12.04 -2.99 14.62
CA LEU A 192 11.25 -3.93 15.41
C LEU A 192 12.03 -4.50 16.59
N SER A 193 13.33 -4.77 16.43
CA SER A 193 14.18 -5.21 17.54
C SER A 193 14.22 -4.16 18.67
N LYS A 194 14.18 -2.87 18.32
CA LYS A 194 14.15 -1.75 19.27
C LYS A 194 12.77 -1.48 19.87
N ASN A 195 11.70 -1.86 19.18
CA ASN A 195 10.34 -1.38 19.46
C ASN A 195 9.28 -2.50 19.49
N ARG A 196 9.65 -3.74 19.86
CA ARG A 196 8.76 -4.93 19.84
C ARG A 196 7.37 -4.69 20.44
N ASN A 197 7.28 -3.94 21.53
CA ASN A 197 6.02 -3.69 22.26
C ASN A 197 5.14 -2.58 21.66
N SER A 198 5.63 -1.83 20.67
CA SER A 198 4.90 -0.69 20.06
C SER A 198 4.37 -0.99 18.66
N LEU A 199 4.54 -2.23 18.18
CA LEU A 199 4.03 -2.64 16.88
C LEU A 199 2.49 -2.60 16.91
N ASN A 200 1.93 -1.77 16.02
CA ASN A 200 0.49 -1.73 15.86
C ASN A 200 0.01 -3.06 15.26
N LYS A 201 -0.74 -3.86 16.04
CA LYS A 201 -1.32 -5.14 15.60
C LYS A 201 -2.15 -4.99 14.31
N VAL A 202 -2.75 -3.82 14.08
CA VAL A 202 -3.44 -3.46 12.83
C VAL A 202 -2.53 -3.57 11.62
N LEU A 203 -1.23 -3.33 11.76
CA LEU A 203 -0.30 -3.33 10.63
C LEU A 203 0.39 -4.68 10.42
N VAL A 204 0.20 -5.65 11.32
CA VAL A 204 0.87 -6.94 11.20
C VAL A 204 0.41 -7.71 9.96
N TYR A 205 -0.85 -7.63 9.56
CA TYR A 205 -1.33 -8.26 8.32
C TYR A 205 -0.69 -7.71 7.04
N LYS A 206 -0.03 -6.56 7.15
CA LYS A 206 0.68 -5.89 6.07
C LYS A 206 2.15 -6.27 6.00
N LEU A 207 2.68 -6.95 7.02
CA LEU A 207 4.07 -7.41 7.04
C LEU A 207 4.20 -8.60 6.10
N PHE A 208 5.04 -8.43 5.08
CA PHE A 208 5.32 -9.44 4.09
C PHE A 208 6.25 -10.55 4.60
N ASN A 209 7.09 -10.25 5.61
CA ASN A 209 8.12 -11.20 5.99
C ASN A 209 7.55 -12.39 6.76
N CYS A 210 7.57 -13.53 6.09
CA CYS A 210 7.29 -14.87 6.61
C CYS A 210 7.89 -15.11 8.01
N TYR A 211 9.15 -14.76 8.24
CA TYR A 211 9.83 -14.98 9.52
C TYR A 211 9.20 -14.15 10.64
N LEU A 212 8.99 -12.85 10.41
CA LEU A 212 8.44 -11.97 11.42
C LEU A 212 6.97 -12.28 11.72
N VAL A 213 6.18 -12.58 10.69
CA VAL A 213 4.79 -13.02 10.86
C VAL A 213 4.74 -14.33 11.65
N THR A 214 5.65 -15.27 11.39
CA THR A 214 5.76 -16.53 12.13
C THR A 214 6.08 -16.28 13.60
N GLU A 215 7.09 -15.45 13.90
CA GLU A 215 7.43 -15.08 15.29
C GLU A 215 6.29 -14.36 16.02
N LEU A 216 5.55 -13.49 15.32
CA LEU A 216 4.39 -12.82 15.90
C LEU A 216 3.25 -13.79 16.15
N LEU A 217 2.94 -14.68 15.19
CA LEU A 217 1.88 -15.69 15.30
C LEU A 217 2.14 -16.72 16.40
N LYS A 218 3.41 -16.93 16.81
CA LYS A 218 3.74 -17.73 18.00
C LYS A 218 3.25 -17.12 19.31
N ASN A 219 2.88 -15.83 19.33
CA ASN A 219 2.22 -15.23 20.49
C ASN A 219 0.71 -15.48 20.40
N ASP A 220 0.14 -16.20 21.36
CA ASP A 220 -1.23 -16.74 21.31
C ASP A 220 -2.36 -15.70 21.48
N SER A 221 -2.08 -14.39 21.46
CA SER A 221 -3.10 -13.35 21.71
C SER A 221 -3.38 -12.45 20.50
N TRP A 222 -4.38 -12.84 19.71
CA TRP A 222 -4.84 -12.10 18.54
C TRP A 222 -6.30 -11.69 18.64
N GLU A 223 -6.60 -10.47 18.20
CA GLU A 223 -7.98 -10.08 17.90
C GLU A 223 -8.41 -10.71 16.57
N SER A 224 -9.64 -11.18 16.52
CA SER A 224 -10.19 -11.90 15.36
C SER A 224 -10.04 -11.14 14.05
N GLN A 225 -10.40 -9.86 14.04
CA GLN A 225 -10.28 -9.00 12.86
C GLN A 225 -8.87 -8.92 12.26
N TYR A 226 -7.81 -9.05 13.07
CA TYR A 226 -6.43 -8.95 12.58
C TYR A 226 -5.90 -10.30 12.11
N LEU A 227 -6.20 -11.38 12.85
CA LEU A 227 -5.80 -12.72 12.46
C LEU A 227 -6.38 -13.11 11.10
N ILE A 228 -7.65 -12.80 10.86
CA ILE A 228 -8.33 -13.11 9.59
C ILE A 228 -7.77 -12.28 8.43
N ARG A 229 -7.37 -11.03 8.69
CA ARG A 229 -6.66 -10.21 7.70
C ARG A 229 -5.27 -10.76 7.39
N ILE A 230 -4.53 -11.23 8.40
CA ILE A 230 -3.22 -11.89 8.20
C ILE A 230 -3.42 -13.11 7.29
N TYR A 231 -4.36 -13.99 7.63
CA TYR A 231 -4.65 -15.20 6.86
C TYR A 231 -5.01 -14.88 5.41
N SER A 232 -5.92 -13.93 5.19
CA SER A 232 -6.30 -13.50 3.83
C SER A 232 -5.16 -12.85 3.05
N SER A 233 -4.28 -12.08 3.70
CA SER A 233 -3.13 -11.47 3.04
C SER A 233 -2.11 -12.53 2.61
N LEU A 234 -1.72 -13.43 3.51
CA LEU A 234 -0.75 -14.48 3.22
C LEU A 234 -1.23 -15.41 2.11
N PHE A 235 -2.53 -15.75 2.11
CA PHE A 235 -3.12 -16.54 1.04
C PHE A 235 -3.08 -15.82 -0.32
N LYS A 236 -3.48 -14.54 -0.38
CA LYS A 236 -3.47 -13.75 -1.63
C LYS A 236 -2.08 -13.53 -2.21
N LEU A 237 -1.08 -13.47 -1.33
CA LEU A 237 0.32 -13.27 -1.69
C LEU A 237 1.07 -14.59 -1.94
N GLU A 238 0.40 -15.74 -1.84
CA GLU A 238 1.00 -17.07 -1.99
C GLU A 238 2.16 -17.34 -1.00
N LEU A 239 2.06 -16.77 0.21
CA LEU A 239 3.06 -16.88 1.29
C LEU A 239 2.64 -17.82 2.43
N LEU A 240 1.57 -18.59 2.24
CA LEU A 240 1.02 -19.46 3.27
C LEU A 240 1.67 -20.85 3.21
N ASP A 241 2.78 -21.03 3.92
CA ASP A 241 3.39 -22.36 4.11
C ASP A 241 2.71 -23.16 5.25
N SER A 242 3.11 -24.42 5.39
CA SER A 242 2.53 -25.36 6.35
C SER A 242 2.67 -24.89 7.80
N GLU A 243 3.80 -24.29 8.16
CA GLU A 243 4.05 -23.77 9.51
C GLU A 243 3.10 -22.61 9.83
N LYS A 244 3.02 -21.60 8.95
CA LYS A 244 2.14 -20.44 9.13
C LYS A 244 0.69 -20.85 9.17
N LYS A 245 0.29 -21.79 8.31
CA LYS A 245 -1.05 -22.34 8.29
C LYS A 245 -1.42 -22.93 9.66
N ASN A 246 -0.54 -23.77 10.21
CA ASN A 246 -0.77 -24.39 11.52
C ASN A 246 -0.83 -23.37 12.66
N LEU A 247 0.04 -22.37 12.66
CA LEU A 247 0.02 -21.30 13.67
C LEU A 247 -1.26 -20.47 13.60
N ILE A 248 -1.72 -20.13 12.39
CA ILE A 248 -2.98 -19.40 12.20
C ILE A 248 -4.15 -20.24 12.69
N TYR A 249 -4.17 -21.54 12.42
CA TYR A 249 -5.25 -22.42 12.86
C TYR A 249 -5.32 -22.56 14.37
N ARG A 250 -4.18 -22.72 15.05
CA ARG A 250 -4.11 -22.65 16.52
C ARG A 250 -4.66 -21.33 17.04
N CYS A 251 -4.27 -20.21 16.43
CA CYS A 251 -4.80 -18.91 16.83
C CYS A 251 -6.31 -18.81 16.59
N ILE A 252 -6.84 -19.35 15.48
CA ILE A 252 -8.26 -19.36 15.13
C ILE A 252 -9.06 -20.18 16.15
N GLU A 253 -8.58 -21.36 16.55
CA GLU A 253 -9.19 -22.20 17.59
C GLU A 253 -9.45 -21.40 18.88
N LEU A 254 -8.48 -20.58 19.29
CA LEU A 254 -8.58 -19.77 20.52
C LEU A 254 -9.63 -18.66 20.44
N ILE A 255 -9.98 -18.20 19.24
CA ILE A 255 -10.86 -17.04 19.03
C ILE A 255 -12.16 -17.39 18.30
N ILE A 256 -12.43 -18.67 18.09
CA ILE A 256 -13.48 -19.12 17.15
C ILE A 256 -14.86 -18.56 17.49
N TYR A 257 -15.17 -18.47 18.79
CA TYR A 257 -16.42 -17.92 19.32
C TYR A 257 -16.56 -16.40 19.14
N GLN A 258 -15.47 -15.71 18.77
CA GLN A 258 -15.45 -14.27 18.50
C GLN A 258 -15.52 -13.96 17.00
N LEU A 259 -15.54 -14.97 16.13
CA LEU A 259 -15.57 -14.77 14.69
C LEU A 259 -16.96 -14.38 14.21
N SER A 260 -17.02 -13.38 13.35
CA SER A 260 -18.27 -13.05 12.66
C SER A 260 -18.60 -14.09 11.58
N THR A 261 -19.87 -14.17 11.17
CA THR A 261 -20.27 -15.02 10.03
C THR A 261 -19.51 -14.67 8.74
N LYS A 262 -19.13 -13.40 8.59
CA LYS A 262 -18.34 -12.93 7.45
C LYS A 262 -16.91 -13.50 7.50
N ASP A 263 -16.31 -13.54 8.68
CA ASP A 263 -14.96 -14.06 8.88
C ASP A 263 -14.93 -15.57 8.65
N LEU A 264 -15.91 -16.32 9.20
CA LEU A 264 -16.05 -17.76 8.95
C LEU A 264 -16.19 -18.09 7.46
N LYS A 265 -17.02 -17.34 6.73
CA LYS A 265 -17.15 -17.49 5.27
C LYS A 265 -15.83 -17.27 4.54
N LEU A 266 -15.04 -16.27 4.96
CA LEU A 266 -13.74 -15.99 4.36
C LEU A 266 -12.75 -17.12 4.64
N ILE A 267 -12.68 -17.60 5.88
CA ILE A 267 -11.81 -18.72 6.28
C ILE A 267 -12.15 -19.95 5.44
N LEU A 268 -13.42 -20.36 5.42
CA LEU A 268 -13.88 -21.52 4.66
C LEU A 268 -13.59 -21.37 3.15
N SER A 269 -13.78 -20.17 2.59
CA SER A 269 -13.45 -19.90 1.19
C SER A 269 -11.96 -19.98 0.87
N ILE A 270 -11.08 -19.64 1.81
CA ILE A 270 -9.64 -19.78 1.63
C ILE A 270 -9.25 -21.25 1.75
N SER A 271 -9.72 -21.93 2.81
CA SER A 271 -9.42 -23.34 3.04
C SER A 271 -9.94 -24.26 1.94
N SER A 272 -11.10 -23.95 1.34
CA SER A 272 -11.60 -24.71 0.18
C SER A 272 -10.66 -24.59 -1.02
N LYS A 273 -10.06 -23.42 -1.25
CA LYS A 273 -9.08 -23.21 -2.34
C LYS A 273 -7.75 -23.90 -2.07
N LEU A 274 -7.41 -24.08 -0.79
CA LEU A 274 -6.23 -24.82 -0.34
C LEU A 274 -6.48 -26.35 -0.25
N ASN A 275 -7.69 -26.83 -0.58
CA ASN A 275 -8.12 -28.21 -0.35
C ASN A 275 -7.87 -28.70 1.09
N ASP A 276 -8.08 -27.81 2.06
CA ASP A 276 -7.71 -28.05 3.44
C ASP A 276 -8.88 -28.51 4.30
N LYS A 277 -8.84 -29.77 4.73
CA LYS A 277 -9.87 -30.40 5.57
C LYS A 277 -9.73 -30.09 7.05
N TYR A 278 -8.57 -29.60 7.50
CA TYR A 278 -8.31 -29.42 8.94
C TYR A 278 -9.15 -28.29 9.54
N ILE A 279 -9.40 -27.21 8.79
CA ILE A 279 -10.23 -26.09 9.27
C ILE A 279 -11.68 -26.52 9.56
N LEU A 280 -12.18 -27.53 8.84
CA LEU A 280 -13.54 -28.07 9.00
C LEU A 280 -13.68 -28.89 10.29
N GLN A 281 -12.56 -29.26 10.92
CA GLN A 281 -12.54 -29.91 12.22
C GLN A 281 -12.48 -28.89 13.36
N ILE A 282 -12.05 -27.66 13.06
CA ILE A 282 -11.93 -26.55 14.01
C ILE A 282 -13.26 -25.79 14.13
N ILE A 283 -13.91 -25.52 12.99
CA ILE A 283 -15.20 -24.80 12.87
C ILE A 283 -16.37 -25.78 13.05
#